data_AF-Q12JP7-F1
#
_entry.id   AF-Q12JP7-F1
#
_cell.length_a   1.000
_cell.length_b   1.000
_cell.length_c   1.000
_cell.angle_alpha   90.00
_cell.angle_beta   90.00
_cell.angle_gamma   90.00
#
_symmetry.space_group_name_H-M   'P 1'
#
loop_
_entity.id
_entity.type
_entity.pdbx_description
1 polymer ?
#
loop_
_entity_poly.entity_id
_entity_poly.type
_entity_poly.pdbx_seq_one_letter_code
_entity_poly.pdbx_strand_id
1 'polypeptide(L)'
;MEQVFAVEIQHFKKVSKLPNAWSNQDYHALMALMDLDEGLDGMDASELREMCMMSLSDLEPAAAAKIVLTHQFSEQLVEGKIDQLSHDLAGDKMWEEYSDCQLHHKLFSCYALLREAFNGIFAEPTGVIFSVKVSADEEGLKVFDETPHAAMVRLLAKGLSPDALLHRLYEDQLMGDTFEEATGILWRCEQSSASSQSREFNLISSAFWFAALEDVQDFSGETHGDVKPE
;
A
#
# COMPACT_ATOMS: atom_id res chain seq x y z
N MET A 1 -31.64 7.65 6.96
CA MET A 1 -31.06 7.13 8.21
C MET A 1 -29.66 6.72 7.85
N GLU A 2 -28.67 7.34 8.46
CA GLU A 2 -27.28 6.90 8.28
C GLU A 2 -27.15 5.52 8.92
N GLN A 3 -26.63 4.57 8.14
CA GLN A 3 -26.47 3.18 8.58
C GLN A 3 -25.21 3.10 9.45
N VAL A 4 -25.36 2.57 10.66
CA VAL A 4 -24.22 2.34 11.57
C VAL A 4 -23.67 0.94 11.36
N PHE A 5 -22.36 0.86 11.16
CA PHE A 5 -21.60 -0.38 10.98
C PHE A 5 -20.83 -0.69 12.25
N ALA A 6 -20.88 -1.93 12.71
CA ALA A 6 -20.02 -2.42 13.78
C ALA A 6 -18.77 -3.05 13.16
N VAL A 7 -17.59 -2.68 13.62
CA VAL A 7 -16.30 -3.14 13.11
C VAL A 7 -15.52 -3.80 14.23
N GLU A 8 -15.05 -5.01 13.97
CA GLU A 8 -14.14 -5.76 14.85
C GLU A 8 -12.78 -5.90 14.15
N ILE A 9 -11.71 -5.46 14.79
CA ILE A 9 -10.33 -5.69 14.34
C ILE A 9 -9.88 -7.06 14.83
N GLN A 10 -9.59 -7.98 13.92
CA GLN A 10 -9.33 -9.37 14.26
C GLN A 10 -7.84 -9.70 14.31
N HIS A 11 -7.17 -9.62 13.17
CA HIS A 11 -5.72 -9.81 13.07
C HIS A 11 -5.08 -8.47 12.76
N PHE A 12 -3.97 -8.14 13.40
CA PHE A 12 -3.20 -6.94 13.11
C PHE A 12 -1.70 -7.25 13.16
N LYS A 13 -0.97 -6.84 12.14
CA LYS A 13 0.47 -7.06 12.06
C LYS A 13 1.17 -5.90 11.33
N LYS A 14 2.22 -5.38 11.96
CA LYS A 14 3.19 -4.49 11.30
C LYS A 14 4.17 -5.28 10.42
N VAL A 15 4.47 -4.76 9.24
CA VAL A 15 5.35 -5.39 8.26
C VAL A 15 6.30 -4.37 7.64
N SER A 16 7.51 -4.80 7.29
CA SER A 16 8.45 -4.01 6.48
C SER A 16 8.64 -4.54 5.07
N LYS A 17 7.88 -5.58 4.70
CA LYS A 17 7.79 -6.11 3.33
C LYS A 17 6.43 -6.76 3.11
N LEU A 18 5.91 -6.62 1.89
CA LEU A 18 4.67 -7.28 1.49
C LEU A 18 4.97 -8.65 0.87
N PRO A 19 4.11 -9.66 1.14
CA PRO A 19 4.24 -10.95 0.47
C PRO A 19 3.99 -10.78 -1.03
N ASN A 20 4.81 -11.45 -1.85
CA ASN A 20 4.68 -11.44 -3.32
C ASN A 20 4.70 -10.03 -3.95
N ALA A 21 5.41 -9.08 -3.32
CA ALA A 21 5.54 -7.72 -3.86
C ALA A 21 6.32 -7.65 -5.19
N TRP A 22 7.16 -8.66 -5.44
CA TRP A 22 8.01 -8.78 -6.62
C TRP A 22 7.90 -10.20 -7.18
N SER A 23 7.64 -10.31 -8.47
CA SER A 23 7.55 -11.56 -9.22
C SER A 23 8.87 -11.90 -9.91
N ASN A 24 8.99 -13.13 -10.42
CA ASN A 24 10.16 -13.52 -11.23
C ASN A 24 10.32 -12.66 -12.49
N GLN A 25 9.20 -12.22 -13.09
CA GLN A 25 9.23 -11.33 -14.25
C GLN A 25 9.82 -9.97 -13.89
N ASP A 26 9.53 -9.46 -12.69
CA ASP A 26 10.11 -8.21 -12.22
C ASP A 26 11.63 -8.36 -12.03
N TYR A 27 12.09 -9.47 -11.44
CA TYR A 27 13.54 -9.70 -11.31
C TYR A 27 14.24 -9.80 -12.67
N HIS A 28 13.65 -10.48 -13.66
CA HIS A 28 14.20 -10.48 -15.02
C HIS A 28 14.26 -9.08 -15.62
N ALA A 29 13.21 -8.26 -15.46
CA ALA A 29 13.18 -6.90 -15.96
C ALA A 29 14.25 -6.01 -15.28
N LEU A 30 14.43 -6.14 -13.97
CA LEU A 30 15.49 -5.45 -13.23
C LEU A 30 16.89 -5.86 -13.73
N MET A 31 17.12 -7.16 -13.95
CA MET A 31 18.38 -7.64 -14.50
C MET A 31 18.64 -7.11 -15.91
N ALA A 32 17.62 -7.04 -16.76
CA ALA A 32 17.72 -6.43 -18.09
C ALA A 32 18.05 -4.93 -18.03
N LEU A 33 17.48 -4.19 -17.08
CA LEU A 33 17.80 -2.77 -16.84
C LEU A 33 19.24 -2.56 -16.34
N MET A 34 19.88 -3.60 -15.81
CA MET A 34 21.29 -3.61 -15.41
C MET A 34 22.22 -4.14 -16.52
N ASP A 35 21.70 -4.48 -17.70
CA ASP A 35 22.42 -5.17 -18.79
C ASP A 35 22.99 -6.55 -18.35
N LEU A 36 22.25 -7.27 -17.49
CA LEU A 36 22.63 -8.56 -16.90
C LEU A 36 21.61 -9.67 -17.19
N ASP A 37 20.92 -9.63 -18.32
CA ASP A 37 19.87 -10.58 -18.69
C ASP A 37 20.37 -11.85 -19.41
N GLU A 38 21.66 -11.92 -19.73
CA GLU A 38 22.25 -13.09 -20.39
C GLU A 38 22.29 -14.33 -19.49
N GLY A 39 21.78 -15.46 -20.01
CA GLY A 39 21.90 -16.77 -19.34
C GLY A 39 21.00 -16.96 -18.11
N LEU A 40 20.01 -16.09 -17.90
CA LEU A 40 19.03 -16.22 -16.82
C LEU A 40 17.93 -17.26 -17.12
N ASP A 41 17.81 -17.70 -18.37
CA ASP A 41 16.79 -18.66 -18.80
C ASP A 41 16.93 -20.01 -18.08
N GLY A 42 15.88 -20.42 -17.39
CA GLY A 42 15.83 -21.71 -16.68
C GLY A 42 16.47 -21.70 -15.28
N MET A 43 16.89 -20.53 -14.79
CA MET A 43 17.34 -20.35 -13.41
C MET A 43 16.19 -20.54 -12.41
N ASP A 44 16.49 -21.06 -11.22
CA ASP A 44 15.49 -21.14 -10.14
C ASP A 44 15.10 -19.73 -9.65
N ALA A 45 13.87 -19.59 -9.17
CA ALA A 45 13.35 -18.31 -8.69
C ALA A 45 14.18 -17.71 -7.53
N SER A 46 14.71 -18.55 -6.64
CA SER A 46 15.56 -18.12 -5.53
C SER A 46 16.93 -17.65 -6.02
N GLU A 47 17.55 -18.39 -6.94
CA GLU A 47 18.83 -18.04 -7.55
C GLU A 47 18.75 -16.72 -8.33
N LEU A 48 17.69 -16.53 -9.14
CA LEU A 48 17.45 -15.29 -9.89
C LEU A 48 17.33 -14.09 -8.95
N ARG A 49 16.56 -14.26 -7.87
CA ARG A 49 16.38 -13.21 -6.87
C ARG A 49 17.70 -12.87 -6.19
N GLU A 50 18.45 -13.88 -5.74
CA GLU A 50 19.75 -13.67 -5.08
C GLU A 50 20.72 -12.92 -6.00
N MET A 51 20.80 -13.33 -7.27
CA MET A 51 21.62 -12.66 -8.27
C MET A 51 21.19 -11.21 -8.49
N CYS A 52 19.88 -10.94 -8.57
CA CYS A 52 19.36 -9.58 -8.67
C CYS A 52 19.72 -8.74 -7.44
N MET A 53 19.63 -9.29 -6.22
CA MET A 53 19.97 -8.55 -5.01
C MET A 53 21.46 -8.20 -4.98
N MET A 54 22.33 -9.15 -5.35
CA MET A 54 23.77 -8.92 -5.45
C MET A 54 24.09 -7.83 -6.48
N SER A 55 23.51 -7.95 -7.68
CA SER A 55 23.73 -6.99 -8.77
C SER A 55 23.27 -5.58 -8.40
N LEU A 56 22.13 -5.44 -7.71
CA LEU A 56 21.69 -4.15 -7.19
C LEU A 56 22.68 -3.59 -6.16
N SER A 57 23.18 -4.42 -5.25
CA SER A 57 24.09 -4.01 -4.17
C SER A 57 25.50 -3.62 -4.65
N ASP A 58 25.90 -4.03 -5.86
CA ASP A 58 27.17 -3.65 -6.50
C ASP A 58 27.13 -2.23 -7.10
N LEU A 59 25.95 -1.62 -7.18
CA LEU A 59 25.77 -0.24 -7.67
C LEU A 59 25.78 0.77 -6.52
N GLU A 60 25.99 2.04 -6.85
CA GLU A 60 25.72 3.12 -5.89
C GLU A 60 24.22 3.15 -5.52
N PRO A 61 23.84 3.48 -4.26
CA PRO A 61 22.44 3.40 -3.82
C PRO A 61 21.46 4.15 -4.73
N ALA A 62 21.79 5.37 -5.15
CA ALA A 62 20.95 6.15 -6.05
C ALA A 62 20.81 5.50 -7.44
N ALA A 63 21.87 4.86 -7.95
CA ALA A 63 21.82 4.16 -9.24
C ALA A 63 20.92 2.91 -9.17
N ALA A 64 21.04 2.11 -8.10
CA ALA A 64 20.14 0.98 -7.87
C ALA A 64 18.68 1.44 -7.68
N ALA A 65 18.46 2.50 -6.92
CA ALA A 65 17.14 3.09 -6.74
C ALA A 65 16.55 3.54 -8.09
N LYS A 66 17.35 4.17 -8.95
CA LYS A 66 16.91 4.57 -10.29
C LYS A 66 16.45 3.39 -11.14
N ILE A 67 17.17 2.26 -11.11
CA ILE A 67 16.76 1.03 -11.81
C ILE A 67 15.41 0.52 -11.30
N VAL A 68 15.27 0.36 -9.98
CA VAL A 68 14.05 -0.15 -9.35
C VAL A 68 12.85 0.76 -9.64
N LEU A 69 13.04 2.08 -9.52
CA LEU A 69 12.00 3.07 -9.83
C LEU A 69 11.64 3.10 -11.32
N THR A 70 12.62 2.93 -12.21
CA THR A 70 12.39 2.88 -13.66
C THR A 70 11.47 1.73 -14.02
N HIS A 71 11.75 0.54 -13.48
CA HIS A 71 10.86 -0.62 -13.64
C HIS A 71 9.44 -0.31 -13.14
N GLN A 72 9.34 0.29 -11.95
CA GLN A 72 8.06 0.43 -11.25
C GLN A 72 7.16 1.57 -11.77
N PHE A 73 7.77 2.64 -12.32
CA PHE A 73 7.10 3.91 -12.60
C PHE A 73 7.34 4.49 -13.99
N SER A 74 8.03 3.80 -14.91
CA SER A 74 8.30 4.33 -16.27
C SER A 74 7.04 4.75 -17.05
N GLU A 75 5.88 4.14 -16.77
CA GLU A 75 4.59 4.52 -17.37
C GLU A 75 3.90 5.71 -16.66
N GLN A 76 4.31 6.05 -15.44
CA GLN A 76 3.64 7.03 -14.57
C GLN A 76 4.47 8.30 -14.37
N LEU A 77 5.80 8.18 -14.39
CA LEU A 77 6.75 9.25 -14.12
C LEU A 77 7.73 9.41 -15.28
N VAL A 78 8.02 10.66 -15.62
CA VAL A 78 9.08 10.99 -16.58
C VAL A 78 10.46 10.74 -15.98
N GLU A 79 11.45 10.44 -16.84
CA GLU A 79 12.81 10.09 -16.43
C GLU A 79 13.42 11.07 -15.43
N GLY A 80 13.29 12.38 -15.65
CA GLY A 80 13.82 13.39 -14.74
C GLY A 80 13.22 13.34 -13.33
N LYS A 81 11.95 12.93 -13.19
CA LYS A 81 11.33 12.71 -11.87
C LYS A 81 11.85 11.45 -11.20
N ILE A 82 12.06 10.39 -11.97
CA ILE A 82 12.64 9.13 -11.49
C ILE A 82 14.07 9.37 -10.98
N ASP A 83 14.86 10.14 -11.75
CA ASP A 83 16.22 10.51 -11.39
C ASP A 83 16.26 11.27 -10.06
N GLN A 84 15.46 12.33 -9.92
CA GLN A 84 15.34 13.06 -8.65
C GLN A 84 14.93 12.16 -7.49
N LEU A 85 13.86 11.38 -7.67
CA LEU A 85 13.32 10.50 -6.65
C LEU A 85 14.34 9.45 -6.20
N SER A 86 15.19 8.95 -7.11
CA SER A 86 16.24 7.98 -6.80
C SER A 86 17.30 8.51 -5.84
N HIS A 87 17.57 9.82 -5.86
CA HIS A 87 18.47 10.48 -4.91
C HIS A 87 17.82 10.70 -3.54
N ASP A 88 16.52 10.98 -3.51
CA ASP A 88 15.79 11.28 -2.27
C ASP A 88 15.46 10.00 -1.48
N LEU A 89 15.36 8.85 -2.16
CA LEU A 89 14.92 7.56 -1.61
C LEU A 89 15.72 7.05 -0.41
N ALA A 90 16.98 7.45 -0.25
CA ALA A 90 17.79 7.03 0.90
C ALA A 90 17.51 7.86 2.17
N GLY A 91 17.08 9.12 2.01
CA GLY A 91 16.94 10.09 3.10
C GLY A 91 15.50 10.28 3.59
N ASP A 92 14.54 10.22 2.67
CA ASP A 92 13.15 10.58 2.92
C ASP A 92 12.26 9.33 3.02
N LYS A 93 11.02 9.48 3.51
CA LYS A 93 10.05 8.38 3.58
C LYS A 93 9.02 8.51 2.49
N MET A 94 9.44 8.33 1.24
CA MET A 94 8.56 8.62 0.09
C MET A 94 7.28 7.78 0.04
N TRP A 95 7.21 6.63 0.72
CA TRP A 95 5.95 5.87 0.86
C TRP A 95 4.92 6.52 1.81
N GLU A 96 5.26 7.63 2.46
CA GLU A 96 4.39 8.44 3.34
C GLU A 96 4.38 9.91 2.90
N GLU A 97 5.52 10.42 2.43
CA GLU A 97 5.77 11.84 2.20
C GLU A 97 5.60 12.26 0.73
N TYR A 98 5.55 11.31 -0.22
CA TYR A 98 5.34 11.66 -1.62
C TYR A 98 3.97 12.30 -1.82
N SER A 99 3.90 13.37 -2.59
CA SER A 99 2.68 14.19 -2.70
C SER A 99 1.47 13.43 -3.26
N ASP A 100 1.72 12.45 -4.14
CA ASP A 100 0.68 11.58 -4.67
C ASP A 100 0.64 10.25 -3.88
N CYS A 101 -0.39 10.11 -3.04
CA CYS A 101 -0.55 8.91 -2.23
C CYS A 101 -0.80 7.64 -3.03
N GLN A 102 -1.25 7.73 -4.29
CA GLN A 102 -1.47 6.56 -5.15
C GLN A 102 -0.16 5.82 -5.45
N LEU A 103 0.99 6.49 -5.33
CA LEU A 103 2.30 5.87 -5.55
C LEU A 103 2.88 5.23 -4.29
N HIS A 104 2.32 5.49 -3.11
CA HIS A 104 2.87 5.08 -1.82
C HIS A 104 3.06 3.57 -1.70
N HIS A 105 2.10 2.76 -2.18
CA HIS A 105 2.21 1.30 -2.16
C HIS A 105 3.40 0.79 -2.98
N LYS A 106 3.57 1.30 -4.20
CA LYS A 106 4.69 0.91 -5.07
C LYS A 106 6.02 1.38 -4.48
N LEU A 107 6.06 2.59 -3.91
CA LEU A 107 7.24 3.12 -3.22
C LEU A 107 7.62 2.24 -2.04
N PHE A 108 6.66 1.84 -1.19
CA PHE A 108 6.88 0.91 -0.09
C PHE A 108 7.61 -0.36 -0.55
N SER A 109 7.16 -0.96 -1.65
CA SER A 109 7.77 -2.17 -2.22
C SER A 109 9.19 -1.94 -2.76
N CYS A 110 9.48 -0.75 -3.31
CA CYS A 110 10.82 -0.35 -3.73
C CYS A 110 11.77 -0.23 -2.53
N TYR A 111 11.34 0.42 -1.45
CA TYR A 111 12.14 0.53 -0.21
C TYR A 111 12.45 -0.84 0.39
N ALA A 112 11.45 -1.73 0.45
CA ALA A 112 11.65 -3.07 1.00
C ALA A 112 12.73 -3.85 0.21
N LEU A 113 12.70 -3.76 -1.12
CA LEU A 113 13.68 -4.41 -1.99
C LEU A 113 15.08 -3.81 -1.82
N LEU A 114 15.20 -2.49 -1.95
CA LEU A 114 16.46 -1.77 -1.90
C LEU A 114 17.12 -1.87 -0.52
N ARG A 115 16.33 -1.81 0.55
CA ARG A 115 16.83 -2.01 1.91
C ARG A 115 17.42 -3.40 2.10
N GLU A 116 16.79 -4.42 1.53
CA GLU A 116 17.31 -5.78 1.59
C GLU A 116 18.63 -5.92 0.82
N ALA A 117 18.72 -5.36 -0.39
CA ALA A 117 19.95 -5.38 -1.19
C ALA A 117 21.12 -4.63 -0.52
N PHE A 118 20.86 -3.49 0.12
CA PHE A 118 21.90 -2.62 0.69
C PHE A 118 22.08 -2.73 2.21
N ASN A 119 21.50 -3.77 2.83
CA ASN A 119 21.58 -4.04 4.27
C ASN A 119 21.40 -2.78 5.15
N GLY A 120 20.35 -2.01 4.86
CA GLY A 120 19.89 -0.95 5.75
C GLY A 120 20.21 0.50 5.39
N ILE A 121 20.81 0.77 4.23
CA ILE A 121 21.01 2.15 3.72
C ILE A 121 19.67 2.88 3.53
N PHE A 122 18.70 2.23 2.88
CA PHE A 122 17.36 2.77 2.70
C PHE A 122 16.54 2.61 3.98
N ALA A 123 15.72 3.60 4.31
CA ALA A 123 14.84 3.55 5.49
C ALA A 123 13.98 2.27 5.49
N GLU A 124 13.71 1.71 6.68
CA GLU A 124 12.79 0.57 6.78
C GLU A 124 11.36 1.05 6.54
N PRO A 125 10.69 0.56 5.48
CA PRO A 125 9.33 0.97 5.23
C PRO A 125 8.39 0.31 6.24
N THR A 126 7.35 1.01 6.67
CA THR A 126 6.42 0.53 7.71
C THR A 126 5.00 0.42 7.19
N GLY A 127 4.50 -0.82 7.09
CA GLY A 127 3.16 -1.15 6.62
C GLY A 127 2.39 -1.94 7.68
N VAL A 128 1.09 -2.07 7.47
CA VAL A 128 0.19 -2.86 8.31
C VAL A 128 -0.63 -3.81 7.44
N ILE A 129 -0.78 -5.04 7.91
CA ILE A 129 -1.69 -6.04 7.36
C ILE A 129 -2.65 -6.41 8.48
N PHE A 130 -3.94 -6.26 8.23
CA PHE A 130 -4.95 -6.53 9.24
C PHE A 130 -6.24 -7.05 8.62
N SER A 131 -7.04 -7.75 9.40
CA SER A 131 -8.36 -8.21 9.00
C SER A 131 -9.43 -7.58 9.87
N VAL A 132 -10.54 -7.20 9.24
CA VAL A 132 -11.69 -6.61 9.92
C VAL A 132 -12.95 -7.38 9.58
N LYS A 133 -13.84 -7.48 10.56
CA LYS A 133 -15.21 -7.93 10.35
C LYS A 133 -16.15 -6.75 10.48
N VAL A 134 -16.88 -6.46 9.41
CA VAL A 134 -17.88 -5.40 9.33
C VAL A 134 -19.26 -6.02 9.42
N SER A 135 -20.07 -5.59 10.38
CA SER A 135 -21.44 -6.07 10.59
C SER A 135 -22.45 -4.95 10.41
N ALA A 136 -23.46 -5.19 9.58
CA ALA A 136 -24.58 -4.30 9.29
C ALA A 136 -25.71 -5.14 8.67
N ASP A 137 -26.82 -4.50 8.28
CA ASP A 137 -27.83 -5.17 7.47
C ASP A 137 -27.33 -5.41 6.03
N GLU A 138 -28.02 -6.29 5.32
CA GLU A 138 -27.63 -6.70 3.97
C GLU A 138 -27.57 -5.51 3.00
N GLU A 139 -28.48 -4.54 3.15
CA GLU A 139 -28.50 -3.34 2.31
C GLU A 139 -27.31 -2.42 2.61
N GLY A 140 -27.00 -2.19 3.89
CA GLY A 140 -25.84 -1.38 4.29
C GLY A 140 -24.52 -1.97 3.80
N LEU A 141 -24.37 -3.29 3.83
CA LEU A 141 -23.15 -3.97 3.39
C LEU A 141 -22.87 -3.82 1.88
N LYS A 142 -23.86 -3.42 1.06
CA LYS A 142 -23.66 -3.16 -0.38
C LYS A 142 -22.76 -1.96 -0.66
N VAL A 143 -22.55 -1.09 0.32
CA VAL A 143 -21.64 0.06 0.21
C VAL A 143 -20.22 -0.34 -0.21
N PHE A 144 -19.81 -1.57 0.11
CA PHE A 144 -18.48 -2.10 -0.22
C PHE A 144 -18.40 -2.78 -1.59
N ASP A 145 -19.50 -2.88 -2.35
CA ASP A 145 -19.52 -3.63 -3.62
C ASP A 145 -18.86 -2.85 -4.76
N GLU A 146 -19.13 -1.54 -4.85
CA GLU A 146 -18.64 -0.71 -5.95
C GLU A 146 -17.35 0.04 -5.59
N THR A 147 -17.31 0.63 -4.40
CA THR A 147 -16.21 1.52 -3.97
C THR A 147 -15.66 1.08 -2.60
N PRO A 148 -15.17 -0.18 -2.49
CA PRO A 148 -14.75 -0.75 -1.22
C PRO A 148 -13.66 0.08 -0.52
N HIS A 149 -12.72 0.66 -1.26
CA HIS A 149 -11.65 1.46 -0.68
C HIS A 149 -12.16 2.74 -0.02
N ALA A 150 -12.96 3.53 -0.73
CA ALA A 150 -13.54 4.77 -0.19
C ALA A 150 -14.43 4.48 1.03
N ALA A 151 -15.35 3.52 0.91
CA ALA A 151 -16.22 3.12 1.99
C ALA A 151 -15.42 2.58 3.21
N MET A 152 -14.38 1.77 2.97
CA MET A 152 -13.56 1.22 4.06
C MET A 152 -12.72 2.29 4.73
N VAL A 153 -12.07 3.20 3.98
CA VAL A 153 -11.26 4.28 4.58
C VAL A 153 -12.13 5.22 5.41
N ARG A 154 -13.30 5.62 4.92
CA ARG A 154 -14.28 6.41 5.69
C ARG A 154 -14.69 5.72 6.98
N LEU A 155 -14.92 4.40 6.91
CA LEU A 155 -15.30 3.60 8.09
C LEU A 155 -14.14 3.50 9.08
N LEU A 156 -12.95 3.11 8.64
CA LEU A 156 -11.74 2.98 9.48
C LEU A 156 -11.36 4.30 10.15
N ALA A 157 -11.59 5.43 9.48
CA ALA A 157 -11.37 6.75 10.07
C ALA A 157 -12.21 6.95 11.34
N LYS A 158 -13.40 6.36 11.46
CA LYS A 158 -14.22 6.43 12.68
C LYS A 158 -13.63 5.66 13.87
N GLY A 159 -12.74 4.69 13.60
CA GLY A 159 -11.99 3.97 14.62
C GLY A 159 -10.71 4.68 15.07
N LEU A 160 -10.33 5.79 14.41
CA LEU A 160 -9.16 6.58 14.77
C LEU A 160 -9.52 7.69 15.77
N SER A 161 -8.50 8.26 16.40
CA SER A 161 -8.69 9.44 17.24
C SER A 161 -9.07 10.67 16.38
N PRO A 162 -9.86 11.62 16.88
CA PRO A 162 -10.23 12.82 16.13
C PRO A 162 -9.03 13.64 15.64
N ASP A 163 -7.90 13.57 16.34
CA ASP A 163 -6.66 14.27 16.00
C ASP A 163 -5.79 13.53 14.97
N ALA A 164 -6.24 12.36 14.47
CA ALA A 164 -5.49 11.56 13.51
C ALA A 164 -5.20 12.33 12.22
N LEU A 165 -4.02 12.09 11.64
CA LEU A 165 -3.58 12.74 10.41
C LEU A 165 -4.54 12.52 9.25
N LEU A 166 -5.20 11.35 9.19
CA LEU A 166 -6.20 11.03 8.18
C LEU A 166 -7.33 12.07 8.17
N HIS A 167 -7.85 12.46 9.35
CA HIS A 167 -8.87 13.50 9.44
C HIS A 167 -8.32 14.86 9.02
N ARG A 168 -7.11 15.21 9.47
CA ARG A 168 -6.52 16.52 9.19
C ARG A 168 -6.22 16.74 7.70
N LEU A 169 -5.91 15.68 6.96
CA LEU A 169 -5.51 15.76 5.56
C LEU A 169 -6.69 15.53 4.60
N TYR A 170 -7.69 14.75 5.01
CA TYR A 170 -8.78 14.30 4.12
C TYR A 170 -10.17 14.54 4.71
N GLU A 171 -10.36 15.55 5.57
CA GLU A 171 -11.67 15.88 6.17
C GLU A 171 -12.77 16.01 5.10
N ASP A 172 -12.49 16.79 4.05
CA ASP A 172 -13.44 17.04 2.97
C ASP A 172 -13.77 15.76 2.19
N GLN A 173 -12.79 14.91 1.90
CA GLN A 173 -13.00 13.65 1.16
C GLN A 173 -13.71 12.58 2.01
N LEU A 174 -13.45 12.57 3.32
CA LEU A 174 -14.13 11.67 4.25
C LEU A 174 -15.63 11.96 4.35
N MET A 175 -16.04 13.22 4.18
CA MET A 175 -17.43 13.67 4.23
C MET A 175 -18.07 13.88 2.85
N GLY A 176 -17.25 14.03 1.81
CA GLY A 176 -17.67 14.35 0.45
C GLY A 176 -18.01 13.12 -0.38
N ASP A 177 -18.67 13.36 -1.50
CA ASP A 177 -19.26 12.32 -2.35
C ASP A 177 -18.25 11.40 -3.06
N THR A 178 -16.98 11.78 -3.15
CA THR A 178 -15.92 11.05 -3.87
C THR A 178 -14.63 11.02 -3.07
N PHE A 179 -13.89 9.90 -3.09
CA PHE A 179 -12.62 9.78 -2.39
C PHE A 179 -11.60 8.96 -3.20
N GLU A 180 -11.04 9.57 -4.24
CA GLU A 180 -10.11 8.92 -5.17
C GLU A 180 -8.79 8.48 -4.50
N GLU A 181 -8.33 9.26 -3.52
CA GLU A 181 -7.11 9.01 -2.74
C GLU A 181 -7.22 7.80 -1.81
N ALA A 182 -8.43 7.29 -1.57
CA ALA A 182 -8.64 6.12 -0.71
C ALA A 182 -7.84 4.89 -1.15
N THR A 183 -7.56 4.75 -2.45
CA THR A 183 -6.73 3.66 -2.99
C THR A 183 -5.23 3.82 -2.70
N GLY A 184 -4.76 5.06 -2.51
CA GLY A 184 -3.40 5.37 -2.06
C GLY A 184 -3.24 5.26 -0.54
N ILE A 185 -4.33 5.45 0.22
CA ILE A 185 -4.37 5.29 1.68
C ILE A 185 -4.51 3.82 2.05
N LEU A 186 -5.48 3.12 1.49
CA LEU A 186 -5.72 1.69 1.68
C LEU A 186 -5.27 0.95 0.42
N TRP A 187 -4.07 0.39 0.46
CA TRP A 187 -3.41 -0.21 -0.72
C TRP A 187 -4.09 -1.47 -1.22
N ARG A 188 -4.76 -2.20 -0.32
CA ARG A 188 -5.54 -3.39 -0.67
C ARG A 188 -6.74 -3.54 0.25
N CYS A 189 -7.89 -3.78 -0.36
CA CYS A 189 -9.14 -4.12 0.31
C CYS A 189 -9.77 -5.35 -0.35
N GLU A 190 -9.50 -6.54 0.20
CA GLU A 190 -10.00 -7.81 -0.34
C GLU A 190 -11.05 -8.41 0.59
N GLN A 191 -12.25 -8.68 0.08
CA GLN A 191 -13.27 -9.40 0.84
C GLN A 191 -12.91 -10.88 0.93
N SER A 192 -12.80 -11.43 2.15
CA SER A 192 -12.48 -12.83 2.40
C SER A 192 -13.72 -13.70 2.63
N SER A 193 -14.75 -13.13 3.25
CA SER A 193 -16.01 -13.83 3.52
C SER A 193 -17.20 -12.87 3.53
N ALA A 194 -18.38 -13.38 3.22
CA ALA A 194 -19.63 -12.61 3.22
C ALA A 194 -20.79 -13.45 3.73
N SER A 195 -21.66 -12.80 4.49
CA SER A 195 -22.93 -13.31 5.01
C SER A 195 -23.98 -12.19 4.95
N SER A 196 -25.24 -12.51 5.24
CA SER A 196 -26.32 -11.51 5.26
C SER A 196 -26.21 -10.46 6.38
N GLN A 197 -25.33 -10.67 7.36
CA GLN A 197 -25.19 -9.79 8.54
C GLN A 197 -23.75 -9.29 8.77
N SER A 198 -22.78 -9.81 8.01
CA SER A 198 -21.39 -9.39 8.14
C SER A 198 -20.54 -9.76 6.93
N ARG A 199 -19.48 -8.99 6.70
CA ARG A 199 -18.43 -9.23 5.71
C ARG A 199 -17.07 -9.11 6.38
N GLU A 200 -16.13 -9.96 5.97
CA GLU A 200 -14.75 -9.89 6.43
C GLU A 200 -13.84 -9.40 5.30
N PHE A 201 -12.88 -8.56 5.66
CA PHE A 201 -11.94 -7.94 4.73
C PHE A 201 -10.50 -8.13 5.21
N ASN A 202 -9.61 -8.45 4.27
CA ASN A 202 -8.17 -8.42 4.43
C ASN A 202 -7.63 -7.12 3.86
N LEU A 203 -6.96 -6.35 4.70
CA LEU A 203 -6.56 -4.98 4.45
C LEU A 203 -5.03 -4.84 4.49
N ILE A 204 -4.50 -4.03 3.59
CA ILE A 204 -3.08 -3.62 3.59
C ILE A 204 -3.01 -2.10 3.44
N SER A 205 -2.17 -1.46 4.25
CA SER A 205 -1.92 -0.02 4.18
C SER A 205 -0.55 0.34 4.78
N SER A 206 -0.19 1.62 4.74
CA SER A 206 0.92 2.19 5.51
C SER A 206 0.59 2.18 7.01
N ALA A 207 1.60 1.91 7.83
CA ALA A 207 1.52 2.12 9.27
C ALA A 207 1.20 3.59 9.61
N PHE A 208 1.62 4.53 8.75
CA PHE A 208 1.33 5.95 8.87
C PHE A 208 -0.16 6.26 9.06
N TRP A 209 -1.04 5.52 8.39
CA TRP A 209 -2.48 5.75 8.43
C TRP A 209 -3.18 4.99 9.56
N PHE A 210 -2.84 3.71 9.73
CA PHE A 210 -3.66 2.80 10.54
C PHE A 210 -2.90 2.07 11.65
N ALA A 211 -1.66 2.43 11.96
CA ALA A 211 -0.94 1.84 13.11
C ALA A 211 -1.70 2.02 14.44
N ALA A 212 -2.46 3.10 14.59
CA ALA A 212 -3.24 3.36 15.80
C ALA A 212 -4.40 2.36 16.02
N LEU A 213 -4.81 1.62 14.98
CA LEU A 213 -5.84 0.58 15.10
C LEU A 213 -5.31 -0.70 15.76
N GLU A 214 -4.00 -0.85 15.99
CA GLU A 214 -3.42 -2.00 16.68
C GLU A 214 -4.02 -2.21 18.07
N ASP A 215 -4.32 -1.11 18.77
CA ASP A 215 -4.85 -1.11 20.13
C ASP A 215 -6.40 -1.03 20.18
N VAL A 216 -7.06 -1.02 19.01
CA VAL A 216 -8.52 -0.93 18.89
C VAL A 216 -9.08 -2.34 18.66
N GLN A 217 -9.94 -2.81 19.57
CA GLN A 217 -10.61 -4.11 19.42
C GLN A 217 -11.84 -4.01 18.52
N ASP A 218 -12.70 -3.04 18.81
CA ASP A 218 -13.93 -2.80 18.09
C ASP A 218 -14.29 -1.31 18.10
N PHE A 219 -15.07 -0.90 17.11
CA PHE A 219 -15.68 0.42 17.05
C PHE A 219 -16.96 0.38 16.23
N SER A 220 -17.73 1.48 16.25
CA SER A 220 -18.88 1.65 15.38
C SER A 220 -18.78 2.97 14.64
N GLY A 221 -19.25 2.99 13.40
CA GLY A 221 -19.13 4.16 12.56
C GLY A 221 -20.07 4.11 11.36
N GLU A 222 -20.25 5.28 10.76
CA GLU A 222 -20.98 5.44 9.53
C GLU A 222 -20.01 5.51 8.36
N THR A 223 -20.44 5.01 7.21
CA THR A 223 -19.72 5.12 5.95
C THR A 223 -20.68 5.18 4.78
N HIS A 224 -20.17 5.63 3.63
CA HIS A 224 -20.87 5.61 2.36
C HIS A 224 -19.86 5.35 1.23
N GLY A 225 -20.38 4.83 0.12
CA GLY A 225 -19.62 4.65 -1.12
C GLY A 225 -19.54 5.96 -1.88
N ASP A 226 -18.71 6.01 -2.91
CA ASP A 226 -18.69 7.18 -3.77
C ASP A 226 -19.95 7.26 -4.63
N VAL A 227 -20.45 8.48 -4.80
CA VAL A 227 -21.57 8.78 -5.67
C VAL A 227 -21.04 8.86 -7.09
N LYS A 228 -21.60 8.05 -8.01
CA LYS A 228 -21.23 8.15 -9.43
C LYS A 228 -21.63 9.53 -9.97
N PRO A 229 -20.76 10.23 -10.70
CA PRO A 229 -21.17 11.43 -11.44
C PRO A 229 -22.24 11.05 -12.47
N GLU A 230 -23.36 11.79 -12.49
CA GLU A 230 -24.47 11.66 -13.46
C GLU A 230 -24.02 11.92 -14.90
#